data_AF-A0A958M0C2-F1
#
_entry.id   AF-A0A958M0C2-F1
#
_cell.length_a   1.000
_cell.length_b   1.000
_cell.length_c   1.000
_cell.angle_alpha   90.00
_cell.angle_beta   90.00
_cell.angle_gamma   90.00
#
_symmetry.space_group_name_H-M   'P 1'
#
loop_
_entity.id
_entity.type
_entity.pdbx_description
1 polymer ?
#
loop_
_entity_poly.entity_id
_entity_poly.type
_entity_poly.pdbx_seq_one_letter_code
_entity_poly.pdbx_strand_id
1 'polypeptide(L)' 'MTKGLKIVLTIGLMIFLQQFVKAQANQDQHFLQKVGVLDSLYSKVLNESRKIYIQLPSSYTPEKDQKYPVVFILD' A
#
# COMPACT_ATOMS: atom_id res chain seq x y z
N MET A 1 -40.92 22.65 19.14
CA MET A 1 -40.62 21.62 18.11
C MET A 1 -41.40 20.36 18.46
N THR A 2 -42.35 19.94 17.61
CA THR A 2 -43.18 18.75 17.85
C THR A 2 -42.30 17.50 17.92
N LYS A 3 -42.67 16.52 18.76
CA LYS A 3 -41.87 15.30 18.96
C LYS A 3 -41.55 14.59 17.63
N GLY A 4 -42.50 14.59 16.69
CA GLY A 4 -42.31 14.03 15.35
C GLY A 4 -41.22 14.73 14.53
N LEU A 5 -41.15 16.06 14.57
CA LEU A 5 -40.12 16.82 13.84
C LEU A 5 -38.70 16.52 14.36
N LYS A 6 -38.54 16.32 15.67
CA LYS A 6 -37.25 15.93 16.27
C LYS A 6 -36.79 14.57 15.79
N ILE A 7 -37.70 13.60 15.67
CA ILE A 7 -37.39 12.24 15.22
C ILE A 7 -36.92 12.24 13.78
N VAL A 8 -37.63 12.95 12.89
CA VAL A 8 -37.26 13.05 11.47
C VAL A 8 -35.88 13.69 11.29
N LEU A 9 -35.59 14.76 12.04
CA LEU A 9 -34.27 15.40 12.01
C LEU A 9 -33.15 14.48 12.51
N THR A 10 -33.43 13.68 13.53
CA THR A 10 -32.43 12.76 14.10
C THR A 10 -32.12 11.61 13.13
N ILE A 11 -33.14 11.06 12.45
CA ILE A 11 -32.96 10.00 11.44
C ILE A 11 -32.19 10.54 10.24
N GLY A 12 -32.55 11.73 9.74
CA GLY A 12 -31.86 12.35 8.60
C GLY A 12 -30.38 12.62 8.88
N LEU A 13 -30.07 13.11 10.09
CA LEU A 13 -28.69 13.31 10.53
C LEU A 13 -27.91 11.99 10.56
N MET A 14 -28.53 10.91 11.04
CA MET A 14 -27.86 9.62 11.15
C MET A 14 -27.54 9.00 9.79
N ILE A 15 -28.43 9.15 8.80
CA ILE A 15 -28.20 8.71 7.42
C ILE A 15 -27.09 9.55 6.77
N PHE A 16 -27.06 10.87 7.01
CA PHE A 16 -26.03 11.76 6.48
C PHE A 16 -24.62 11.40 7.02
N LEU A 17 -24.53 11.05 8.31
CA LEU A 17 -23.26 10.66 8.93
C LEU A 17 -22.67 9.35 8.36
N GLN A 18 -23.50 8.47 7.78
CA GLN A 18 -23.04 7.22 7.18
C GLN A 18 -22.24 7.43 5.87
N GLN A 19 -22.39 8.58 5.20
CA GLN A 19 -21.66 8.86 3.95
C GLN A 19 -20.15 9.10 4.14
N PHE A 20 -19.70 9.29 5.37
CA PHE A 20 -18.28 9.53 5.70
C PHE A 20 -17.54 8.28 6.19
N VAL A 21 -18.21 7.14 6.30
CA VAL A 21 -17.59 5.90 6.76
C VAL A 21 -16.86 5.23 5.58
N LYS A 22 -15.56 5.49 5.47
CA LYS A 22 -14.66 4.73 4.58
C LYS A 22 -14.21 3.46 5.30
N ALA A 23 -14.99 2.38 5.20
CA ALA A 23 -14.72 1.13 5.93
C ALA A 23 -13.47 0.36 5.45
N GLN A 24 -12.90 0.69 4.29
CA GLN A 24 -11.71 0.05 3.77
C GLN A 24 -10.78 1.08 3.13
N ALA A 25 -9.93 1.70 3.94
CA ALA A 25 -8.78 2.46 3.46
C ALA A 25 -7.59 1.51 3.27
N ASN A 26 -7.70 0.54 2.37
CA ASN A 26 -6.52 -0.17 1.84
C ASN A 26 -6.87 -0.90 0.54
N GLN A 27 -7.25 -0.11 -0.47
CA GLN A 27 -7.44 -0.62 -1.84
C GLN A 27 -6.10 -0.75 -2.58
N ASP A 28 -5.00 -0.28 -1.98
CA ASP A 28 -3.66 -0.44 -2.52
C ASP A 28 -3.12 -1.83 -2.16
N GLN A 29 -3.66 -2.89 -2.77
CA GLN A 29 -3.09 -4.25 -2.76
C GLN A 29 -1.78 -4.34 -3.57
N HIS A 30 -0.91 -3.39 -3.33
CA HIS A 30 0.44 -3.31 -3.83
C HIS A 30 1.42 -3.48 -2.68
N PHE A 31 1.16 -4.43 -1.79
CA PHE A 31 2.10 -4.77 -0.72
C PHE A 31 3.50 -5.00 -1.30
N LEU A 32 3.60 -5.72 -2.42
CA LEU A 32 4.88 -5.92 -3.13
C LEU A 32 5.37 -4.68 -3.91
N GLN A 33 4.50 -3.80 -4.43
CA GLN A 33 5.00 -2.58 -5.10
C GLN A 33 5.38 -1.46 -4.12
N LYS A 34 4.91 -1.50 -2.86
CA LYS A 34 5.37 -0.63 -1.76
C LYS A 34 6.61 -1.19 -1.05
N VAL A 35 6.82 -2.52 -1.11
CA VAL A 35 7.91 -3.20 -0.43
C VAL A 35 9.06 -3.42 -1.42
N GLY A 36 9.95 -2.43 -1.47
CA GLY A 36 11.19 -2.52 -2.24
C GLY A 36 11.42 -1.32 -3.14
N VAL A 37 12.69 -1.07 -3.45
CA VAL A 37 13.10 -0.06 -4.43
C VAL A 37 12.91 -0.65 -5.81
N LEU A 38 12.15 0.04 -6.67
CA LEU A 38 12.05 -0.31 -8.08
C LEU A 38 13.37 0.03 -8.76
N ASP A 39 14.04 -0.98 -9.31
CA ASP A 39 15.25 -0.84 -10.09
C ASP A 39 15.04 -1.45 -11.49
N SER A 40 15.98 -1.18 -12.41
CA SER A 40 15.95 -1.70 -13.77
C SER A 40 17.31 -2.18 -14.23
N LEU A 41 17.32 -3.31 -14.93
CA LEU A 41 18.52 -3.92 -15.50
C LEU A 41 18.30 -4.18 -16.99
N TYR A 42 19.25 -3.77 -17.83
CA TYR A 42 19.27 -4.19 -19.24
C TYR A 42 19.83 -5.62 -19.39
N SER A 43 18.99 -6.53 -19.86
CA SER A 43 19.39 -7.91 -20.15
C SER A 43 19.94 -7.99 -21.57
N LYS A 44 21.23 -8.30 -21.69
CA LYS A 44 21.85 -8.58 -23.01
C LYS A 44 21.35 -9.88 -23.62
N VAL A 45 20.98 -10.85 -22.79
CA VAL A 45 20.49 -12.16 -23.24
C VAL A 45 19.10 -12.04 -23.87
N LEU A 46 18.24 -11.20 -23.28
CA LEU A 46 16.87 -10.97 -23.75
C LEU A 46 16.75 -9.73 -24.63
N ASN A 47 17.82 -8.94 -24.74
CA ASN A 47 17.88 -7.67 -25.47
C ASN A 47 16.77 -6.67 -25.06
N GLU A 48 16.47 -6.59 -23.76
CA GLU A 48 15.42 -5.74 -23.21
C GLU A 48 15.79 -5.21 -21.82
N SER A 49 15.14 -4.11 -21.39
CA SER A 49 15.22 -3.61 -20.02
C SER A 49 14.15 -4.26 -19.15
N ARG A 50 14.56 -4.86 -18.03
CA ARG A 50 13.66 -5.51 -17.07
C ARG A 50 13.64 -4.76 -15.76
N LYS A 51 12.45 -4.61 -15.19
CA LYS A 51 12.25 -4.04 -13.86
C LYS A 51 12.37 -5.13 -12.80
N ILE A 52 13.00 -4.81 -11.69
CA ILE A 52 13.13 -5.67 -10.51
C ILE A 52 12.80 -4.88 -9.25
N TYR A 53 12.28 -5.56 -8.23
CA TYR A 53 12.05 -4.97 -6.92
C TYR A 53 13.12 -5.47 -5.95
N ILE A 54 13.78 -4.55 -5.25
CA ILE A 54 14.83 -4.88 -4.27
C ILE A 54 14.34 -4.49 -2.89
N GLN A 55 14.15 -5.48 -2.02
CA GLN A 55 13.82 -5.24 -0.61
C GLN A 55 15.08 -5.41 0.24
N LEU A 56 15.48 -4.35 0.94
CA LEU A 56 16.52 -4.41 1.94
C LEU A 56 15.93 -4.75 3.32
N PRO A 57 16.64 -5.52 4.16
CA PRO A 57 16.19 -5.79 5.52
C PRO A 57 16.19 -4.50 6.35
N SER A 58 15.33 -4.44 7.37
CA SER A 58 15.23 -3.27 8.26
C SER A 58 16.53 -2.96 9.03
N SER A 59 17.43 -3.94 9.14
CA SER A 59 18.75 -3.77 9.76
C SER A 59 19.81 -3.18 8.84
N TYR A 60 19.50 -2.95 7.56
CA TYR A 60 20.46 -2.46 6.57
C TYR A 60 20.88 -1.01 6.89
N THR A 61 22.19 -0.78 6.96
CA THR A 61 22.81 0.53 7.15
C THR A 61 23.99 0.64 6.19
N PRO A 62 24.05 1.66 5.30
CA PRO A 62 25.09 1.80 4.28
C PRO A 62 26.53 1.82 4.82
N GLU A 63 26.72 2.26 6.07
CA GLU A 63 28.02 2.40 6.71
C GLU A 63 28.58 1.08 7.21
N LYS A 64 27.73 0.04 7.33
CA LYS A 64 28.17 -1.30 7.72
C LYS A 64 28.47 -2.10 6.46
N ASP A 65 29.70 -2.61 6.36
CA ASP A 65 30.10 -3.61 5.35
C ASP A 65 29.52 -5.01 5.66
N GLN A 66 28.26 -5.05 6.09
CA GLN A 66 27.56 -6.26 6.46
C GLN A 66 26.95 -6.91 5.22
N LYS A 67 27.25 -8.18 5.00
CA LYS A 67 26.70 -8.98 3.91
C LYS A 67 25.41 -9.68 4.36
N TYR A 68 24.48 -9.83 3.42
CA TYR A 68 23.19 -10.46 3.65
C TYR A 68 22.98 -11.62 2.66
N PRO A 69 22.31 -12.71 3.06
CA PRO A 69 21.82 -13.70 2.11
C PRO A 69 20.78 -13.07 1.18
N VAL A 70 20.74 -13.55 -0.07
CA VAL A 70 19.83 -13.05 -1.10
C VAL A 70 18.85 -14.15 -1.49
N VAL A 71 17.57 -13.81 -1.57
CA VAL A 71 16.50 -14.70 -2.02
C VAL A 71 15.91 -14.12 -3.31
N PHE A 72 15.81 -14.95 -4.35
CA PHE A 72 15.11 -14.60 -5.57
C PHE A 72 13.67 -15.06 -5.48
N ILE A 73 12.73 -14.12 -5.55
CA ILE A 73 11.30 -14.38 -5.59
C ILE A 73 10.86 -14.17 -7.03
N LEU A 74 10.25 -15.19 -7.61
CA LEU A 74 9.62 -15.16 -8.91
C LEU A 74 8.09 -15.19 -8.69
N ASP A 75 7.34 -14.55 -9.58
CA ASP A 75 5.88 -14.61 -9.60
C ASP A 75 5.37 -16.02 -9.95
#